data_AF-A0A7R9Z030-F1
#
_entry.id   AF-A0A7R9Z030-F1
#
_cell.length_a   1.000
_cell.length_b   1.000
_cell.length_c   1.000
_cell.angle_alpha   90.00
_cell.angle_beta   90.00
_cell.angle_gamma   90.00
#
_symmetry.space_group_name_H-M   'P 1'
#
loop_
_entity.id
_entity.type
_entity.pdbx_description
1 polymer ?
#
loop_
_entity_poly.entity_id
_entity_poly.type
_entity_poly.pdbx_seq_one_letter_code
_entity_poly.pdbx_strand_id
1 'polypeptide(L)'
;MPSCRIPAPPPPSTHTPANACTDLALKCASADPATRPRLREEVLPTLVQLAQRTQLYAAAAAVQAPLPAVPPPPPQQQRQQQHWSHPGTPLPAPFGTAGVATAGPPAGREPPAIFLCPITQDVMHDPVFAADGYTYERLA
;
A
#
# COMPACT_ATOMS: atom_id res chain seq x y z
N MET A 1 0.36 19.61 50.28
CA MET A 1 -0.41 19.31 49.07
C MET A 1 0.45 19.68 47.86
N PRO A 2 0.98 18.71 47.09
CA PRO A 2 1.84 19.01 45.97
C PRO A 2 1.00 19.47 44.77
N SER A 3 1.15 20.74 44.41
CA SER A 3 0.54 21.34 43.21
C SER A 3 1.08 20.64 41.96
N CYS A 4 0.26 19.76 41.37
CA CYS A 4 0.52 19.17 40.06
C CYS A 4 0.36 20.27 39.00
N ARG A 5 1.46 20.91 38.62
CA ARG A 5 1.51 21.84 37.49
C ARG A 5 1.52 21.01 36.21
N ILE A 6 0.36 20.87 35.58
CA ILE A 6 0.22 20.22 34.27
C ILE A 6 1.08 21.02 33.27
N PRO A 7 2.03 20.40 32.56
CA PRO A 7 2.76 21.08 31.51
C PRO A 7 1.79 21.52 30.40
N ALA A 8 1.86 22.79 30.02
CA ALA A 8 1.07 23.32 28.90
C ALA A 8 1.36 22.52 27.62
N PRO A 9 0.35 22.26 26.77
CA PRO A 9 0.56 21.54 25.53
C PRO A 9 1.56 22.33 24.66
N PRO A 10 2.53 21.65 24.02
CA PRO A 10 3.48 22.31 23.13
C PRO A 10 2.72 23.01 21.99
N PRO A 11 3.22 24.16 21.49
CA PRO A 11 2.60 24.86 20.37
C PRO A 11 2.49 23.92 19.15
N PRO A 12 1.52 24.14 18.25
CA PRO A 12 1.32 23.32 17.07
C PRO A 12 2.56 23.42 16.19
N SER A 13 3.49 22.50 16.39
CA SER A 13 4.64 22.35 15.51
C SER A 13 4.08 22.00 14.15
N THR A 14 4.49 22.71 13.10
CA THR A 14 4.05 22.56 11.69
C THR A 14 4.25 21.16 11.11
N HIS A 15 4.81 20.24 11.90
CA HIS A 15 5.07 18.84 11.55
C HIS A 15 4.03 17.88 12.15
N THR A 16 2.74 18.15 11.93
CA THR A 16 1.66 17.19 12.19
C THR A 16 1.94 15.89 11.42
N PRO A 17 1.60 14.70 11.95
CA PRO A 17 1.68 13.45 11.19
C PRO A 17 1.04 13.53 9.80
N ALA A 18 -0.07 14.26 9.68
CA ALA A 18 -0.71 14.54 8.40
C ALA A 18 0.21 15.26 7.40
N ASN A 19 0.90 16.33 7.81
CA ASN A 19 1.79 17.09 6.92
C ASN A 19 2.99 16.25 6.45
N ALA A 20 3.51 15.39 7.32
CA ALA A 20 4.61 14.49 7.00
C ALA A 20 4.20 13.37 6.03
N CYS A 21 2.98 12.84 6.13
CA CYS A 21 2.43 11.90 5.14
C CYS A 21 2.31 12.56 3.76
N THR A 22 1.80 13.79 3.71
CA THR A 22 1.64 14.54 2.44
C THR A 22 2.99 14.83 1.78
N ASP A 23 4.01 15.24 2.54
CA ASP A 23 5.36 15.47 2.02
C ASP A 23 5.98 14.19 1.41
N LEU A 24 5.84 13.06 2.12
CA LEU A 24 6.32 11.77 1.64
C LEU A 24 5.61 11.34 0.35
N ALA A 25 4.29 11.54 0.27
CA ALA A 25 3.50 11.23 -0.92
C ALA A 25 3.95 12.08 -2.13
N LEU A 26 4.19 13.38 -1.91
CA LEU A 26 4.67 14.27 -2.97
C LEU A 26 6.05 13.85 -3.51
N LYS A 27 6.96 13.42 -2.63
CA LYS A 27 8.28 12.88 -3.02
C LYS A 27 8.16 11.58 -3.82
N CYS A 28 7.21 10.71 -3.48
CA CYS A 28 6.99 9.47 -4.22
C CYS A 28 6.36 9.73 -5.61
N ALA A 29 5.56 10.77 -5.74
CA ALA A 29 4.84 11.14 -6.97
C ALA A 29 5.67 11.98 -7.96
N SER A 30 6.95 12.25 -7.69
CA SER A 30 7.78 13.07 -8.59
C SER A 30 7.86 12.46 -9.99
N ALA A 31 7.77 13.29 -11.03
CA ALA A 31 7.83 12.83 -12.42
C ALA A 31 9.20 12.23 -12.77
N ASP A 32 10.26 12.77 -12.16
CA ASP A 32 11.64 12.30 -12.34
C ASP A 32 11.93 11.06 -11.46
N PRO A 33 12.30 9.91 -12.04
CA PRO A 33 12.54 8.69 -11.28
C PRO A 33 13.84 8.72 -10.45
N ALA A 34 14.80 9.59 -10.75
CA ALA A 34 16.04 9.71 -9.98
C ALA A 34 15.83 10.43 -8.64
N THR A 35 14.80 11.28 -8.54
CA THR A 35 14.41 11.98 -7.31
C THR A 35 13.50 11.18 -6.38
N ARG A 36 12.99 10.01 -6.81
CA ARG A 36 12.07 9.21 -5.99
C ARG A 36 12.84 8.45 -4.90
N PRO A 37 12.36 8.51 -3.63
CA PRO A 37 12.98 7.77 -2.54
C PRO A 37 12.84 6.26 -2.78
N ARG A 38 13.84 5.50 -2.31
CA ARG A 38 13.78 4.04 -2.40
C ARG A 38 12.74 3.50 -1.42
N LEU A 39 11.88 2.60 -1.90
CA LEU A 39 10.76 2.07 -1.12
C LEU A 39 11.23 1.46 0.22
N ARG A 40 12.20 0.55 0.18
CA ARG A 40 12.61 -0.22 1.37
C ARG A 40 13.53 0.58 2.29
N GLU A 41 14.45 1.38 1.76
CA GLU A 41 15.42 2.13 2.55
C GLU A 41 14.85 3.42 3.15
N GLU A 42 13.87 4.06 2.51
CA GLU A 42 13.42 5.40 2.92
C GLU A 42 11.91 5.50 3.17
N VAL A 43 11.08 4.96 2.28
CA VAL A 43 9.62 5.11 2.40
C VAL A 43 9.07 4.25 3.54
N LEU A 44 9.42 2.97 3.59
CA LEU A 44 8.97 2.04 4.65
C LEU A 44 9.32 2.51 6.06
N PRO A 45 10.58 2.85 6.40
CA PRO A 45 10.89 3.31 7.76
C PRO A 45 10.12 4.59 8.10
N THR A 46 9.93 5.50 7.15
CA THR A 46 9.15 6.73 7.35
C THR A 46 7.68 6.41 7.64
N LEU A 47 7.06 5.48 6.88
CA LEU A 47 5.68 5.05 7.12
C LEU A 47 5.51 4.38 8.49
N VAL A 48 6.45 3.52 8.88
CA VAL A 48 6.43 2.86 10.21
C VAL A 48 6.53 3.90 11.32
N GLN A 49 7.44 4.86 11.20
CA GLN A 49 7.60 5.94 12.17
C GLN A 49 6.36 6.83 12.27
N LEU A 50 5.71 7.15 11.15
CA LEU A 50 4.47 7.92 11.13
C LEU A 50 3.31 7.16 11.75
N ALA A 51 3.20 5.85 11.51
CA ALA A 51 2.20 5.00 12.14
C ALA A 51 2.37 4.98 13.67
N GLN A 52 3.59 4.76 14.16
CA GLN A 52 3.90 4.77 15.59
C GLN A 52 3.57 6.11 16.24
N ARG A 53 3.97 7.21 15.59
CA ARG A 53 3.69 8.56 16.08
C ARG A 53 2.18 8.84 16.13
N THR A 54 1.41 8.35 15.17
CA THR A 54 -0.05 8.48 15.13
C THR A 54 -0.73 7.71 16.26
N GLN A 55 -0.23 6.52 16.62
CA GLN A 55 -0.75 5.74 17.75
C GLN A 55 -0.62 6.50 19.09
N LEU A 56 0.49 7.22 19.30
CA LEU A 56 0.68 8.04 20.50
C LEU A 56 -0.35 9.19 20.59
N TYR A 57 -0.64 9.85 19.46
CA TYR A 57 -1.67 10.89 19.41
C TYR A 57 -3.08 10.34 19.58
N ALA A 58 -3.38 9.17 19.04
CA ALA A 58 -4.68 8.50 19.21
C ALA A 58 -4.91 8.10 20.68
N ALA A 59 -3.89 7.55 21.35
CA ALA A 59 -3.95 7.24 22.77
C ALA A 59 -4.20 8.49 23.63
N ALA A 60 -3.55 9.62 23.30
CA ALA A 60 -3.76 10.89 24.00
C ALA A 60 -5.18 11.46 23.76
N ALA A 61 -5.71 11.35 22.55
CA ALA A 61 -7.07 11.78 22.22
C ALA A 61 -8.14 10.96 22.98
N ALA A 62 -7.90 9.66 23.18
CA ALA A 62 -8.80 8.79 23.93
C ALA A 62 -8.90 9.15 25.43
N VAL A 63 -7.85 9.76 26.00
CA VAL A 63 -7.84 10.21 27.41
C VAL A 63 -8.63 11.50 27.63
N GLN A 64 -8.84 12.31 26.58
CA GLN A 64 -9.52 13.61 26.66
C GLN A 64 -10.96 13.60 26.14
N ALA A 65 -11.43 12.48 25.59
CA ALA A 65 -12.81 12.34 25.17
C ALA A 65 -13.75 12.22 26.39
N PRO A 66 -14.88 12.96 26.45
CA PRO A 66 -15.91 12.71 27.45
C PRO A 66 -16.43 11.27 27.27
N LEU A 67 -16.36 10.45 28.31
CA LEU A 67 -16.74 9.02 28.26
C LEU A 67 -18.27 8.87 28.03
N PRO A 68 -18.75 8.25 26.94
CA PRO A 68 -20.01 7.50 26.98
C PRO A 68 -19.73 6.10 27.57
N ALA A 69 -20.72 5.52 28.27
CA ALA A 69 -20.65 4.29 29.06
C ALA A 69 -20.41 2.96 28.28
N VAL A 70 -19.69 3.00 27.17
CA VAL A 70 -19.37 1.83 26.36
C VAL A 70 -18.03 1.26 26.84
N PRO A 71 -17.95 -0.03 27.24
CA PRO A 71 -16.67 -0.64 27.59
C PRO A 71 -15.71 -0.54 26.38
N PRO A 72 -14.40 -0.32 26.61
CA PRO A 72 -13.44 -0.20 25.52
C PRO A 72 -13.54 -1.45 24.63
N PRO A 73 -13.63 -1.32 23.29
CA PRO A 73 -13.61 -2.47 22.41
C PRO A 73 -12.34 -3.28 22.67
N PRO A 74 -12.40 -4.63 22.67
CA PRO A 74 -11.21 -5.46 22.84
C PRO A 74 -10.16 -5.06 21.81
N PRO A 75 -8.85 -5.17 22.11
CA PRO A 75 -7.77 -4.67 21.26
C PRO A 75 -7.85 -5.29 19.85
N GLN A 76 -8.52 -4.59 18.94
CA GLN A 76 -8.70 -4.96 17.53
C GLN A 76 -7.36 -4.98 16.79
N GLN A 77 -6.37 -4.27 17.32
CA GLN A 77 -5.02 -4.19 16.79
C GLN A 77 -4.39 -5.59 16.61
N GLN A 78 -4.67 -6.54 17.49
CA GLN A 78 -4.11 -7.89 17.36
C GLN A 78 -4.79 -8.67 16.23
N ARG A 79 -6.11 -8.54 16.06
CA ARG A 79 -6.85 -9.27 15.02
C ARG A 79 -6.53 -8.76 13.62
N GLN A 80 -6.25 -7.47 13.47
CA GLN A 80 -5.82 -6.91 12.18
C GLN A 80 -4.42 -7.35 11.77
N GLN A 81 -3.52 -7.59 12.73
CA GLN A 81 -2.18 -8.11 12.45
C GLN A 81 -2.19 -9.60 12.05
N GLN A 82 -3.19 -10.37 12.51
CA GLN A 82 -3.33 -11.79 12.14
C GLN A 82 -3.96 -11.99 10.77
N HIS A 83 -4.84 -11.09 10.29
CA HIS A 83 -5.45 -11.25 8.96
C HIS A 83 -4.45 -11.02 7.81
N TRP A 84 -3.32 -10.36 8.06
CA TRP A 84 -2.22 -10.15 7.10
C TRP A 84 -1.07 -11.16 7.29
N SER A 85 -1.18 -12.05 8.28
CA SER A 85 -0.21 -13.13 8.47
C SER A 85 -0.69 -14.38 7.74
N HIS A 86 -0.48 -14.41 6.41
CA HIS A 86 -0.60 -15.65 5.65
C HIS A 86 0.59 -16.54 6.04
N PRO A 87 0.43 -17.83 6.37
CA PRO A 87 1.55 -18.76 6.23
C PRO A 87 1.92 -18.73 4.75
N GLY A 88 3.14 -18.28 4.45
CA GLY A 88 3.69 -18.38 3.10
C GLY A 88 3.62 -19.84 2.66
N THR A 89 2.73 -20.15 1.74
CA THR A 89 2.77 -21.42 1.02
C THR A 89 4.08 -21.41 0.21
N PRO A 90 5.03 -22.32 0.43
CA PRO A 90 6.23 -22.35 -0.38
C PRO A 90 5.85 -22.77 -1.79
N LEU A 91 5.95 -21.83 -2.74
CA LEU A 91 5.98 -22.14 -4.16
C LEU A 91 7.27 -22.92 -4.45
N PRO A 92 7.22 -24.07 -5.14
CA PRO A 92 8.44 -24.75 -5.58
C PRO A 92 9.11 -23.95 -6.72
N ALA A 93 10.34 -23.48 -6.50
CA ALA A 93 11.31 -23.24 -7.57
C ALA A 93 12.01 -24.59 -7.87
N PRO A 94 12.38 -24.93 -9.11
CA PRO A 94 13.32 -24.10 -9.90
C PRO A 94 13.13 -24.12 -11.43
N PHE A 95 13.27 -22.95 -12.07
CA PHE A 95 13.89 -22.76 -13.40
C PHE A 95 13.82 -21.25 -13.69
N GLY A 96 14.82 -20.52 -14.15
CA GLY A 96 16.20 -20.79 -14.50
C GLY A 96 16.87 -19.42 -14.68
N THR A 97 18.17 -19.37 -14.42
CA THR A 97 18.98 -18.16 -14.54
C THR A 97 19.41 -17.97 -15.99
N ALA A 98 18.98 -16.90 -16.66
CA ALA A 98 19.61 -16.25 -17.82
C ALA A 98 18.69 -15.10 -18.24
N GLY A 99 19.09 -13.87 -18.52
CA GLY A 99 20.38 -13.25 -18.73
C GLY A 99 20.10 -11.90 -19.41
N VAL A 100 20.85 -10.87 -19.00
CA VAL A 100 21.14 -9.60 -19.71
C VAL A 100 20.07 -8.98 -20.63
N ALA A 101 19.57 -7.82 -20.21
CA ALA A 101 18.90 -6.86 -21.08
C ALA A 101 19.83 -6.47 -22.25
N THR A 102 19.38 -6.72 -23.48
CA THR A 102 19.92 -6.06 -24.67
C THR A 102 18.80 -5.21 -25.27
N ALA A 103 19.02 -3.90 -25.31
CA ALA A 103 18.14 -2.94 -25.96
C ALA A 103 18.34 -3.03 -27.48
N GLY A 104 17.30 -3.51 -28.16
CA GLY A 104 16.99 -3.28 -29.57
C GLY A 104 15.47 -3.15 -29.71
N PRO A 105 14.91 -2.44 -30.69
CA PRO A 105 13.46 -2.36 -30.84
C PRO A 105 12.93 -3.74 -31.28
N PRO A 106 12.08 -4.45 -30.50
CA PRO A 106 11.58 -5.75 -30.95
C PRO A 106 10.44 -5.53 -31.93
N ALA A 107 10.75 -5.67 -33.22
CA ALA A 107 9.76 -6.04 -34.22
C ALA A 107 9.09 -7.37 -33.78
N GLY A 108 7.76 -7.42 -33.78
CA GLY A 108 7.01 -8.67 -33.61
C GLY A 108 6.71 -9.12 -32.18
N ARG A 109 6.52 -8.21 -31.22
CA ARG A 109 5.94 -8.60 -29.93
C ARG A 109 4.49 -9.03 -30.12
N GLU A 110 4.23 -10.33 -29.99
CA GLU A 110 2.88 -10.85 -29.84
C GLU A 110 2.16 -10.08 -28.72
N PRO A 111 0.89 -9.71 -28.92
CA PRO A 111 0.10 -9.08 -27.88
C PRO A 111 0.09 -9.97 -26.64
N PRO A 112 0.26 -9.42 -25.43
CA PRO A 112 0.06 -10.18 -24.21
C PRO A 112 -1.28 -10.93 -24.24
N ALA A 113 -1.30 -12.18 -23.78
CA ALA A 113 -2.47 -13.06 -23.88
C ALA A 113 -3.76 -12.49 -23.29
N ILE A 114 -3.66 -11.54 -22.36
CA ILE A 114 -4.81 -10.82 -21.78
C ILE A 114 -5.60 -10.00 -22.80
N PHE A 115 -5.00 -9.67 -23.95
CA PHE A 115 -5.63 -8.94 -25.04
C PHE A 115 -6.19 -9.86 -26.13
N LEU A 116 -5.93 -11.17 -26.04
CA LEU A 116 -6.41 -12.15 -27.00
C LEU A 116 -7.70 -12.79 -26.50
N CYS A 117 -8.65 -13.00 -27.39
CA CYS A 117 -9.84 -13.78 -27.09
C CYS A 117 -9.45 -15.24 -26.84
N PRO A 118 -9.89 -15.89 -25.75
CA PRO A 118 -9.54 -17.29 -25.47
C PRO A 118 -10.04 -18.29 -26.53
N ILE A 119 -11.07 -17.92 -27.33
CA ILE A 119 -11.62 -18.77 -28.39
C ILE A 119 -10.88 -18.55 -29.70
N THR A 120 -10.79 -17.30 -30.17
CA THR A 120 -10.28 -16.98 -31.51
C THR A 120 -8.77 -16.77 -31.54
N GLN A 121 -8.13 -16.55 -30.39
CA GLN A 121 -6.70 -16.20 -30.26
C GLN A 121 -6.29 -14.91 -30.99
N ASP A 122 -7.26 -14.12 -31.44
CA ASP A 122 -7.07 -12.79 -32.02
C ASP A 122 -7.22 -11.69 -30.97
N VAL A 123 -6.67 -10.51 -31.26
CA VAL A 123 -6.81 -9.33 -30.41
C VAL A 123 -8.28 -8.92 -30.33
N MET A 124 -8.79 -8.81 -29.10
CA MET A 124 -10.16 -8.33 -28.85
C MET A 124 -10.26 -6.83 -29.15
N HIS A 125 -11.27 -6.45 -29.93
CA HIS A 125 -11.66 -5.06 -30.16
C HIS A 125 -12.84 -4.66 -29.27
N ASP A 126 -13.78 -5.58 -28.99
CA ASP A 126 -14.93 -5.36 -28.09
C ASP A 126 -14.99 -6.43 -26.99
N PRO A 127 -14.14 -6.31 -25.93
CA PRO A 127 -14.06 -7.30 -24.86
C PRO A 127 -15.33 -7.35 -24.00
N VAL A 128 -15.90 -8.55 -23.84
CA VAL A 128 -17.08 -8.84 -23.02
C VAL A 128 -16.72 -9.85 -21.92
N PHE A 129 -17.02 -9.51 -20.66
CA PHE A 129 -16.86 -10.41 -19.52
C PHE A 129 -17.99 -11.44 -19.48
N ALA A 130 -17.63 -12.72 -19.41
CA ALA A 130 -18.56 -13.84 -19.27
C ALA A 130 -18.60 -14.39 -17.83
N ALA A 131 -19.60 -15.22 -17.56
CA ALA A 131 -19.87 -15.75 -16.21
C ALA A 131 -18.84 -16.79 -15.71
N ASP A 132 -18.03 -17.30 -16.62
CA ASP A 132 -16.92 -18.22 -16.38
C ASP A 132 -15.62 -17.51 -15.96
N GLY A 133 -15.62 -16.18 -15.95
CA GLY A 133 -14.48 -15.37 -15.51
C GLY A 133 -13.48 -15.04 -16.61
N TYR A 134 -13.79 -15.33 -17.87
CA TYR A 134 -12.98 -14.95 -19.02
C TYR A 134 -13.57 -13.75 -19.77
N THR A 135 -12.73 -13.11 -20.59
CA THR A 135 -13.11 -12.00 -21.48
C THR A 135 -13.04 -12.49 -22.92
N TYR A 136 -14.11 -12.32 -23.68
CA TYR A 136 -14.23 -12.74 -25.07
C TYR A 136 -14.49 -11.55 -26.00
N GLU A 137 -14.23 -11.69 -27.29
CA GLU A 137 -14.74 -10.77 -28.32
C GLU A 137 -16.26 -10.91 -28.42
N ARG A 138 -17.01 -9.83 -28.62
CA ARG A 138 -18.49 -9.84 -28.65
C ARG A 138 -19.05 -10.76 -29.75
N LEU A 139 -18.35 -10.85 -30.88
CA LEU A 139 -18.77 -11.57 -32.08
C LEU A 139 -18.09 -12.94 -32.25
N ALA A 140 -17.45 -13.45 -31.20
CA ALA A 140 -16.80 -14.76 -31.19
C ALA A 140 -17.80 -15.92 -31.32
#